data_AF-A0A9P8SJS2-F1
#
_entry.id   AF-A0A9P8SJS2-F1
#
_cell.length_a   1.000
_cell.length_b   1.000
_cell.length_c   1.000
_cell.angle_alpha   90.00
_cell.angle_beta   90.00
_cell.angle_gamma   90.00
#
_symmetry.space_group_name_H-M   'P 1'
#
loop_
_entity.id
_entity.type
_entity.pdbx_description
1 polymer ?
#
loop_
_entity_poly.entity_id
_entity_poly.type
_entity_poly.pdbx_seq_one_letter_code
_entity_poly.pdbx_strand_id
1 'polypeptide(L)'
;MILSTDAALSKTQWIAIFIQLFGLILTQYKPENGTAYPISIYVLLLFQVFVSASSGVYNGHLLKTNENSPHADNMILYAAGAFVNLLCHVSIFMISADEPHFFQGYGDIRAILVVLSSVFIGFATTLVYKYADAVLKCFAVAASTAILLYASPILFEDELGSLVVPGTIIVFVASALYISYPAPPSSGYSTKHAARTGPLKAFKEYSRMSLALSTLGTIVIVAFLAMSKDKVPRAAYANVKPTHEPAAGAGNFSSPFRNVLAMVRWNTPYPERIPRIMEYQPFFDTVHISVPDMMPEQPPEHYNWTHDQFPTTNLIYRQVANMMKLVLAGRPDIKGLMYFHFDAWLDPLGWNDTDFDNMWFTYGHPLHNCMTNTDSNSWWGWKQDMHLPAKAAAQFVHQLGLDYQVNPDEWCIGWSDIYFIPRSFFGDFVLLAEIFERFDVFHEVATPTIAHIINNSRRSSLKTTSLDQVRDCWGSCCDSGPTVEDVLTAHCGHRLDYLNETVTDAFYKKLASQAQRLRPNLI
;
A
#
# COMPACT_ATOMS: atom_id res chain seq x y z
N MET A 1 -18.61 -27.48 10.04
CA MET A 1 -18.25 -28.91 10.09
C MET A 1 -19.07 -29.63 11.17
N ILE A 2 -18.89 -29.33 12.46
CA ILE A 2 -19.67 -30.02 13.53
C ILE A 2 -21.18 -29.80 13.38
N LEU A 3 -21.60 -28.57 13.12
CA LEU A 3 -23.01 -28.22 12.94
C LEU A 3 -23.61 -28.67 11.58
N SER A 4 -22.78 -29.08 10.63
CA SER A 4 -23.17 -29.22 9.21
C SER A 4 -22.90 -30.61 8.61
N THR A 5 -21.98 -31.39 9.20
CA THR A 5 -21.53 -32.70 8.70
C THR A 5 -21.44 -33.76 9.80
N ASP A 6 -22.07 -33.55 10.97
CA ASP A 6 -22.13 -34.47 12.12
C ASP A 6 -20.77 -35.05 12.59
N ALA A 7 -19.66 -34.37 12.29
CA ALA A 7 -18.32 -34.83 12.65
C ALA A 7 -18.04 -34.58 14.14
N ALA A 8 -17.61 -35.61 14.87
CA ALA A 8 -17.18 -35.51 16.27
C ALA A 8 -15.67 -35.24 16.36
N LEU A 9 -15.27 -34.22 17.12
CA LEU A 9 -13.87 -33.95 17.45
C LEU A 9 -13.60 -34.37 18.91
N SER A 10 -12.42 -34.96 19.15
CA SER A 10 -11.98 -35.25 20.52
C SER A 10 -11.63 -33.96 21.27
N LYS A 11 -11.62 -34.01 22.61
CA LYS A 11 -11.15 -32.88 23.45
C LYS A 11 -9.72 -32.48 23.07
N THR A 12 -8.86 -33.45 22.78
CA THR A 12 -7.47 -33.23 22.37
C THR A 12 -7.37 -32.54 21.02
N GLN A 13 -8.23 -32.89 20.05
CA GLN A 13 -8.28 -32.22 18.75
C GLN A 13 -8.75 -30.77 18.86
N TRP A 14 -9.71 -30.48 19.74
CA TRP A 14 -10.11 -29.10 20.05
C TRP A 14 -8.95 -28.29 20.63
N ILE A 15 -8.21 -28.86 21.58
CA ILE A 15 -7.01 -28.23 22.14
C ILE A 15 -5.98 -27.97 21.04
N ALA A 16 -5.73 -28.94 20.16
CA ALA A 16 -4.81 -28.77 19.04
C ALA A 16 -5.22 -27.62 18.11
N ILE A 17 -6.50 -27.44 17.81
CA ILE A 17 -7.01 -26.32 17.00
C ILE A 17 -6.73 -24.98 17.68
N PHE A 18 -6.95 -24.87 18.99
CA PHE A 18 -6.64 -23.65 19.74
C PHE A 18 -5.14 -23.34 19.75
N ILE A 19 -4.30 -24.34 20.03
CA ILE A 19 -2.83 -24.18 20.01
C ILE A 19 -2.36 -23.76 18.60
N GLN A 20 -2.93 -24.36 17.55
CA GLN A 20 -2.63 -24.04 16.16
C GLN A 20 -2.91 -22.57 15.82
N LEU A 21 -4.01 -22.02 16.33
CA LEU A 21 -4.36 -20.60 16.17
C LEU A 21 -3.31 -19.70 16.83
N PHE A 22 -2.90 -20.00 18.07
CA PHE A 22 -1.85 -19.25 18.76
C PHE A 22 -0.51 -19.30 18.03
N GLY A 23 -0.10 -20.48 17.54
CA GLY A 23 1.12 -20.63 16.75
C GLY A 23 1.10 -19.74 15.51
N LEU A 24 -0.01 -19.73 14.76
CA LEU A 24 -0.17 -18.87 13.59
C LEU A 24 -0.12 -17.39 13.95
N ILE A 25 -0.85 -16.96 14.98
CA ILE A 25 -0.80 -15.56 15.45
C ILE A 25 0.65 -15.18 15.75
N LEU A 26 1.39 -16.01 16.48
CA LEU A 26 2.77 -15.71 16.84
C LEU A 26 3.71 -15.61 15.62
N THR A 27 3.56 -16.51 14.63
CA THR A 27 4.35 -16.44 13.39
C THR A 27 4.07 -15.22 12.53
N GLN A 28 2.85 -14.68 12.58
CA GLN A 28 2.40 -13.55 11.76
C GLN A 28 2.47 -12.21 12.51
N TYR A 29 2.64 -12.25 13.84
CA TYR A 29 2.70 -11.06 14.67
C TYR A 29 4.02 -10.34 14.48
N LYS A 30 3.93 -9.11 13.96
CA LYS A 30 5.05 -8.18 13.89
C LYS A 30 4.81 -7.10 14.95
N PRO A 31 5.59 -7.06 16.05
CA PRO A 31 5.37 -6.14 17.16
C PRO A 31 5.47 -4.66 16.74
N GLU A 32 6.16 -4.39 15.63
CA GLU A 32 6.37 -3.05 15.07
C GLU A 32 5.15 -2.52 14.30
N ASN A 33 4.24 -3.41 13.88
CA ASN A 33 3.04 -3.02 13.14
C ASN A 33 1.85 -2.98 14.10
N GLY A 34 1.30 -1.79 14.33
CA GLY A 34 0.07 -1.64 15.11
C GLY A 34 -1.07 -2.51 14.57
N THR A 35 -1.82 -3.11 15.48
CA THR A 35 -2.85 -4.09 15.14
C THR A 35 -4.21 -3.49 14.82
N ALA A 36 -4.38 -2.16 14.88
CA ALA A 36 -5.69 -1.51 14.84
C ALA A 36 -6.14 -1.18 13.40
N TYR A 37 -7.15 -1.90 12.92
CA TYR A 37 -7.90 -1.60 11.71
C TYR A 37 -9.30 -1.05 12.09
N PRO A 38 -10.05 -0.40 11.18
CA PRO A 38 -11.40 0.02 11.48
C PRO A 38 -12.29 -1.19 11.77
N ILE A 39 -13.29 -1.02 12.63
CA ILE A 39 -14.25 -2.09 12.96
C ILE A 39 -14.89 -2.68 11.70
N SER A 40 -15.16 -1.85 10.69
CA SER A 40 -15.66 -2.30 9.39
C SER A 40 -14.74 -3.33 8.73
N ILE A 41 -13.42 -3.12 8.76
CA ILE A 41 -12.45 -4.07 8.21
C ILE A 41 -12.46 -5.37 9.01
N TYR A 42 -12.51 -5.33 10.35
CA TYR A 42 -12.65 -6.57 11.14
C TYR A 42 -13.95 -7.31 10.84
N VAL A 43 -15.07 -6.60 10.69
CA VAL A 43 -16.36 -7.21 10.33
C VAL A 43 -16.27 -7.85 8.95
N LEU A 44 -15.65 -7.19 7.97
CA LEU A 44 -15.42 -7.73 6.64
C LEU A 44 -14.49 -8.95 6.66
N LEU A 45 -13.40 -8.91 7.43
CA LEU A 45 -12.48 -10.05 7.60
C LEU A 45 -13.18 -11.23 8.28
N LEU A 46 -13.97 -10.98 9.34
CA LEU A 46 -14.78 -12.02 9.99
C LEU A 46 -15.80 -12.63 9.02
N PHE A 47 -16.46 -11.80 8.21
CA PHE A 47 -17.38 -12.26 7.18
C PHE A 47 -16.67 -13.10 6.11
N GLN A 48 -15.50 -12.67 5.63
CA GLN A 48 -14.68 -13.40 4.67
C GLN A 48 -14.22 -14.75 5.23
N VAL A 49 -13.80 -14.81 6.50
CA VAL A 49 -13.44 -16.06 7.18
C VAL A 49 -14.65 -16.99 7.29
N PHE A 50 -15.82 -16.46 7.65
CA PHE A 50 -17.06 -17.24 7.71
C PHE A 50 -17.43 -17.85 6.36
N VAL A 51 -17.36 -17.07 5.29
CA VAL A 51 -17.62 -17.51 3.91
C VAL A 51 -16.63 -18.60 3.49
N SER A 52 -15.33 -18.37 3.71
CA SER A 52 -14.27 -19.32 3.37
C SER A 52 -14.42 -20.65 4.13
N ALA A 53 -14.75 -20.59 5.42
CA ALA A 53 -15.02 -21.79 6.21
C ALA A 53 -16.27 -22.53 5.73
N SER A 54 -17.35 -21.80 5.43
CA SER A 54 -18.62 -22.37 4.98
C SER A 54 -18.49 -23.02 3.60
N SER A 55 -17.82 -22.36 2.65
CA SER A 55 -17.59 -22.89 1.31
C SER A 55 -16.66 -24.11 1.34
N GLY A 56 -15.60 -24.09 2.15
CA GLY A 56 -14.70 -25.23 2.33
C GLY A 56 -15.39 -26.46 2.91
N VAL A 57 -16.24 -26.27 3.92
CA VAL A 57 -17.04 -27.36 4.51
C VAL A 57 -18.08 -27.89 3.52
N TYR A 58 -18.73 -27.01 2.76
CA TYR A 58 -19.69 -27.42 1.74
C TYR A 58 -19.03 -28.20 0.61
N ASN A 59 -17.89 -27.73 0.10
CA ASN A 59 -17.14 -28.41 -0.95
C ASN A 59 -16.68 -29.80 -0.48
N GLY A 60 -16.16 -29.89 0.75
CA GLY A 60 -15.80 -31.18 1.35
C GLY A 60 -16.99 -32.11 1.53
N HIS A 61 -18.18 -31.59 1.88
CA HIS A 61 -19.40 -32.38 1.94
C HIS A 61 -19.86 -32.87 0.56
N LEU A 62 -19.87 -31.99 -0.44
CA LEU A 62 -20.26 -32.30 -1.82
C LEU A 62 -19.38 -33.40 -2.42
N LEU A 63 -18.05 -33.23 -2.34
CA LEU A 63 -17.08 -34.21 -2.84
C LEU A 63 -17.20 -35.59 -2.17
N LYS A 64 -17.69 -35.65 -0.93
CA LYS A 64 -17.90 -36.92 -0.21
C LYS A 64 -19.28 -37.54 -0.41
N THR A 65 -20.28 -36.74 -0.78
CA THR A 65 -21.68 -37.21 -0.92
C THR A 65 -22.08 -37.49 -2.35
N ASN A 66 -21.48 -36.81 -3.32
CA ASN A 66 -21.68 -37.12 -4.73
C ASN A 66 -20.95 -38.41 -5.11
N GLU A 67 -21.62 -39.26 -5.89
CA GLU A 67 -21.03 -40.46 -6.50
C GLU A 67 -20.21 -40.12 -7.76
N ASN A 68 -20.20 -38.85 -8.18
CA ASN A 68 -19.44 -38.37 -9.33
C ASN A 68 -17.93 -38.43 -9.09
N SER A 69 -17.17 -38.42 -10.19
CA SER A 69 -15.72 -38.25 -10.10
C SER A 69 -15.39 -36.85 -9.56
N PRO A 70 -14.35 -36.70 -8.72
CA PRO A 70 -13.95 -35.40 -8.19
C PRO A 70 -13.57 -34.41 -9.30
N HIS A 71 -13.13 -34.91 -10.46
CA HIS A 71 -12.83 -34.09 -11.64
C HIS A 71 -14.09 -33.48 -12.25
N ALA A 72 -15.20 -34.23 -12.32
CA ALA A 72 -16.47 -33.72 -12.86
C ALA A 72 -17.05 -32.64 -11.94
N ASP A 73 -17.06 -32.87 -10.63
CA ASP A 73 -17.51 -31.88 -9.66
C ASP A 73 -16.64 -30.60 -9.70
N ASN A 74 -15.31 -30.75 -9.82
CA ASN A 74 -14.40 -29.63 -10.00
C ASN A 74 -14.60 -28.88 -11.32
N MET A 75 -14.88 -29.58 -12.42
CA MET A 75 -15.13 -28.95 -13.72
C MET A 75 -16.31 -27.98 -13.63
N ILE A 76 -17.40 -28.41 -12.99
CA ILE A 76 -18.60 -27.57 -12.78
C ILE A 76 -18.26 -26.39 -11.87
N LEU A 77 -17.58 -26.65 -10.75
CA LEU A 77 -17.20 -25.62 -9.78
C LEU A 77 -16.30 -24.54 -10.41
N TYR A 78 -15.26 -24.95 -11.13
CA TYR A 78 -14.30 -24.04 -11.76
C TYR A 78 -14.88 -23.35 -12.99
N ALA A 79 -15.76 -23.98 -13.76
CA ALA A 79 -16.47 -23.31 -14.85
C ALA A 79 -17.38 -22.19 -14.32
N ALA A 80 -18.14 -22.46 -13.26
CA ALA A 80 -18.95 -21.44 -12.60
C ALA A 80 -18.08 -20.32 -12.00
N GLY A 81 -16.97 -20.68 -11.34
CA GLY A 81 -16.01 -19.72 -10.80
C GLY A 81 -15.37 -18.85 -11.87
N ALA A 82 -14.97 -19.42 -13.01
CA ALA A 82 -14.40 -18.70 -14.14
C ALA A 82 -15.42 -17.71 -14.73
N PHE A 83 -16.66 -18.14 -14.92
CA PHE A 83 -17.74 -17.29 -15.41
C PHE A 83 -17.99 -16.09 -14.48
N VAL A 84 -18.11 -16.34 -13.18
CA VAL A 84 -18.33 -15.28 -12.18
C VAL A 84 -17.16 -14.29 -12.11
N ASN A 85 -15.92 -14.79 -12.10
CA ASN A 85 -14.74 -13.93 -12.06
C ASN A 85 -14.59 -13.11 -13.36
N LEU A 86 -14.88 -13.71 -14.52
CA LEU A 86 -14.87 -12.98 -15.79
C LEU A 86 -15.95 -11.90 -15.82
N LEU A 87 -17.16 -12.21 -15.36
CA LEU A 87 -18.24 -11.22 -15.25
C LEU A 87 -17.85 -10.07 -14.31
N CYS A 88 -17.21 -10.36 -13.18
CA CYS A 88 -16.71 -9.36 -12.25
C CYS A 88 -15.65 -8.46 -12.91
N HIS A 89 -14.65 -9.06 -13.57
CA HIS A 89 -13.62 -8.30 -14.28
C HIS A 89 -14.20 -7.43 -15.39
N VAL A 90 -15.09 -7.97 -16.24
CA VAL A 90 -15.76 -7.17 -17.28
C VAL A 90 -16.58 -6.05 -16.65
N SER A 91 -17.28 -6.31 -15.56
CA SER A 91 -18.07 -5.27 -14.88
C SER A 91 -17.18 -4.15 -14.34
N ILE A 92 -16.04 -4.49 -13.72
CA ILE A 92 -15.05 -3.52 -13.22
C ILE A 92 -14.41 -2.76 -14.38
N PHE A 93 -14.00 -3.46 -15.43
CA PHE A 93 -13.40 -2.86 -16.63
C PHE A 93 -14.35 -1.86 -17.32
N MET A 94 -15.66 -2.09 -17.28
CA MET A 94 -16.66 -1.19 -17.87
C MET A 94 -16.92 0.08 -17.02
N ILE A 95 -16.61 0.05 -15.72
CA ILE A 95 -16.89 1.16 -14.79
C ILE A 95 -15.62 1.90 -14.35
N SER A 96 -14.45 1.25 -14.45
CA SER A 96 -13.16 1.78 -14.01
C SER A 96 -12.23 1.90 -15.23
N ALA A 97 -11.89 3.14 -15.59
CA ALA A 97 -11.00 3.44 -16.72
C ALA A 97 -9.54 2.97 -16.50
N ASP A 98 -9.17 2.70 -15.25
CA ASP A 98 -7.82 2.32 -14.83
C ASP A 98 -7.59 0.79 -14.73
N GLU A 99 -8.61 -0.04 -15.01
CA GLU A 99 -8.48 -1.50 -14.91
C GLU A 99 -7.60 -2.05 -16.06
N PRO A 100 -6.50 -2.76 -15.77
CA PRO A 100 -5.60 -3.27 -16.79
C PRO A 100 -6.28 -4.32 -17.69
N HIS A 101 -5.75 -4.47 -18.91
CA HIS A 101 -6.24 -5.48 -19.84
C HIS A 101 -5.96 -6.89 -19.31
N PHE A 102 -6.85 -7.85 -19.61
CA PHE A 102 -6.83 -9.21 -19.04
C PHE A 102 -5.48 -9.94 -19.08
N PHE A 103 -4.69 -9.77 -20.16
CA PHE A 103 -3.38 -10.44 -20.33
C PHE A 103 -2.18 -9.52 -20.11
N GLN A 104 -2.39 -8.29 -19.64
CA GLN A 104 -1.30 -7.36 -19.38
C GLN A 104 -0.41 -7.88 -18.24
N GLY A 105 0.91 -7.87 -18.45
CA GLY A 105 1.89 -8.38 -17.47
C GLY A 105 2.21 -9.88 -17.53
N TYR A 106 1.51 -10.66 -18.37
CA TYR A 106 1.74 -12.11 -18.52
C TYR A 106 2.95 -12.47 -19.40
N GLY A 107 3.72 -11.48 -19.88
CA GLY A 107 4.99 -11.72 -20.56
C GLY A 107 6.12 -12.21 -19.63
N ASP A 108 5.97 -12.01 -18.31
CA ASP A 108 6.92 -12.50 -17.31
C ASP A 108 6.60 -13.96 -16.92
N ILE A 109 7.59 -14.84 -17.01
CA ILE A 109 7.48 -16.25 -16.62
C ILE A 109 7.02 -16.40 -15.15
N ARG A 110 7.36 -15.46 -14.27
CA ARG A 110 6.94 -15.49 -12.87
C ARG A 110 5.42 -15.42 -12.72
N ALA A 111 4.75 -14.60 -13.53
CA ALA A 111 3.29 -14.52 -13.53
C ALA A 111 2.65 -15.86 -13.94
N ILE A 112 3.21 -16.52 -14.97
CA ILE A 112 2.77 -17.85 -15.41
C ILE A 112 3.00 -18.90 -14.30
N LEU A 113 4.15 -18.85 -13.61
CA LEU A 113 4.46 -19.75 -12.50
C LEU A 113 3.49 -19.59 -11.32
N VAL A 114 3.04 -18.38 -11.01
CA VAL A 114 2.03 -18.12 -9.97
C VAL A 114 0.67 -18.73 -10.35
N VAL A 115 0.27 -18.62 -11.62
CA VAL A 115 -0.96 -19.27 -12.11
C VAL A 115 -0.86 -20.78 -12.03
N LEU A 116 0.25 -21.36 -12.50
CA LEU A 116 0.49 -22.80 -12.40
C LEU A 116 0.48 -23.29 -10.94
N SER A 117 1.12 -22.54 -10.03
CA SER A 117 1.12 -22.84 -8.59
C SER A 117 -0.32 -22.85 -8.04
N SER A 118 -1.14 -21.88 -8.42
CA SER A 118 -2.55 -21.79 -8.00
C SER A 118 -3.40 -22.96 -8.51
N VAL A 119 -3.13 -23.46 -9.73
CA VAL A 119 -3.76 -24.68 -10.26
C VAL A 119 -3.40 -25.90 -9.41
N PHE A 120 -2.12 -26.09 -9.08
CA PHE A 120 -1.68 -27.19 -8.23
C PHE A 120 -2.26 -27.14 -6.82
N ILE A 121 -2.34 -25.94 -6.22
CA ILE A 121 -2.97 -25.74 -4.91
C ILE A 121 -4.46 -26.13 -4.97
N GLY A 122 -5.17 -25.80 -6.06
CA GLY A 122 -6.57 -26.19 -6.27
C GLY A 122 -6.76 -27.71 -6.34
N PHE A 123 -5.90 -28.40 -7.09
CA PHE A 123 -5.93 -29.86 -7.16
C PHE A 123 -5.61 -30.52 -5.82
N ALA A 124 -4.53 -30.09 -5.15
CA ALA A 124 -4.17 -30.58 -3.82
C ALA A 124 -5.32 -30.39 -2.82
N THR A 125 -5.95 -29.20 -2.83
CA THR A 125 -7.08 -28.89 -1.96
C THR A 125 -8.28 -29.82 -2.20
N THR A 126 -8.56 -30.16 -3.46
CA THR A 126 -9.64 -31.11 -3.81
C THR A 126 -9.35 -32.49 -3.25
N LEU A 127 -8.12 -32.99 -3.40
CA LEU A 127 -7.71 -34.28 -2.85
C LEU A 127 -7.83 -34.29 -1.33
N VAL A 128 -7.39 -33.23 -0.66
CA VAL A 128 -7.53 -33.09 0.79
C VAL A 128 -9.00 -33.08 1.21
N TYR A 129 -9.88 -32.38 0.49
CA TYR A 129 -11.31 -32.41 0.81
C TYR A 129 -11.99 -33.76 0.53
N LYS A 130 -11.54 -34.51 -0.49
CA LYS A 130 -12.07 -35.84 -0.82
C LYS A 130 -11.61 -36.90 0.19
N TYR A 131 -10.32 -36.93 0.51
CA TYR A 131 -9.69 -38.01 1.28
C TYR A 131 -9.47 -37.67 2.76
N ALA A 132 -9.53 -36.40 3.12
CA ALA A 132 -9.42 -35.94 4.50
C ALA A 132 -10.59 -35.02 4.84
N ASP A 133 -10.41 -34.08 5.76
CA ASP A 133 -11.44 -33.13 6.17
C ASP A 133 -10.97 -31.67 6.06
N ALA A 134 -11.92 -30.74 6.21
CA ALA A 134 -11.64 -29.32 6.06
C ALA A 134 -10.75 -28.76 7.18
N VAL A 135 -10.68 -29.41 8.34
CA VAL A 135 -9.81 -29.01 9.45
C VAL A 135 -8.38 -29.44 9.16
N LEU A 136 -8.15 -30.66 8.68
CA LEU A 136 -6.84 -31.15 8.29
C LEU A 136 -6.23 -30.29 7.16
N LYS A 137 -7.06 -29.78 6.24
CA LYS A 137 -6.64 -28.78 5.24
C LYS A 137 -6.05 -27.53 5.89
N CYS A 138 -6.65 -27.01 6.97
CA CYS A 138 -6.12 -25.85 7.68
C CYS A 138 -4.78 -26.14 8.36
N PHE A 139 -4.59 -27.32 8.95
CA PHE A 139 -3.30 -27.75 9.51
C PHE A 139 -2.22 -27.89 8.43
N ALA A 140 -2.55 -28.48 7.27
CA ALA A 140 -1.62 -28.60 6.15
C ALA A 140 -1.16 -27.24 5.62
N VAL A 141 -2.10 -26.28 5.48
CA VAL A 141 -1.77 -24.90 5.08
C VAL A 141 -0.88 -24.24 6.14
N ALA A 142 -1.19 -24.38 7.43
CA ALA A 142 -0.38 -23.81 8.49
C ALA A 142 1.05 -24.36 8.53
N ALA A 143 1.22 -25.67 8.36
CA ALA A 143 2.54 -26.30 8.26
C ALA A 143 3.31 -25.83 7.01
N SER A 144 2.63 -25.68 5.87
CA SER A 144 3.23 -25.13 4.65
C SER A 144 3.71 -23.69 4.87
N THR A 145 2.91 -22.84 5.53
CA THR A 145 3.30 -21.47 5.88
C THR A 145 4.52 -21.46 6.81
N ALA A 146 4.56 -22.34 7.82
CA ALA A 146 5.71 -22.45 8.71
C ALA A 146 7.00 -22.79 7.96
N ILE A 147 6.96 -23.71 6.99
CA ILE A 147 8.12 -24.07 6.16
C ILE A 147 8.56 -22.89 5.28
N LEU A 148 7.61 -22.19 4.65
CA LEU A 148 7.91 -21.05 3.78
C LEU A 148 8.59 -19.90 4.53
N LEU A 149 8.24 -19.67 5.80
CA LEU A 149 8.88 -18.66 6.63
C LEU A 149 10.38 -18.93 6.86
N TYR A 150 10.82 -20.19 6.83
CA TYR A 150 12.24 -20.54 6.86
C TYR A 150 12.90 -20.52 5.48
N ALA A 151 12.13 -20.75 4.42
CA ALA A 151 12.64 -20.68 3.06
C ALA A 151 12.92 -19.23 2.61
N SER A 152 12.13 -18.25 3.10
CA SER A 152 12.27 -16.84 2.67
C SER A 152 13.68 -16.28 2.92
N PRO A 153 14.26 -16.36 4.13
CA PRO A 153 15.62 -15.87 4.39
C PRO A 153 16.70 -16.56 3.55
N ILE A 154 16.51 -17.85 3.23
CA ILE A 154 17.48 -18.64 2.46
C ILE A 154 17.47 -18.26 0.98
N LEU A 155 16.28 -17.96 0.43
CA LEU A 155 16.09 -17.71 -0.99
C LEU A 155 16.15 -16.22 -1.36
N PHE A 156 15.83 -15.32 -0.42
CA PHE A 156 15.65 -13.89 -0.67
C PHE A 156 16.45 -12.99 0.27
N GLU A 157 17.29 -13.55 1.15
CA GLU A 157 18.11 -12.80 2.11
C GLU A 157 17.31 -11.91 3.09
N ASP A 158 16.03 -12.25 3.31
CA ASP A 158 15.14 -11.56 4.25
C ASP A 158 15.48 -11.83 5.73
N GLU A 159 15.12 -10.88 6.61
CA GLU A 159 15.25 -11.06 8.06
C GLU A 159 14.17 -12.00 8.65
N LEU A 160 14.60 -12.97 9.47
CA LEU A 160 13.70 -13.87 10.18
C LEU A 160 13.20 -13.20 11.48
N GLY A 161 11.89 -12.92 11.54
CA GLY A 161 11.28 -12.33 12.74
C GLY A 161 11.46 -13.18 14.00
N SER A 162 11.74 -12.55 15.13
CA SER A 162 12.05 -13.23 16.41
C SER A 162 10.95 -14.19 16.90
N LEU A 163 9.70 -13.93 16.54
CA LEU A 163 8.53 -14.73 16.92
C LEU A 163 8.21 -15.87 15.95
N VAL A 164 8.87 -15.91 14.79
CA VAL A 164 8.67 -16.97 13.79
C VAL A 164 9.13 -18.32 14.34
N VAL A 165 10.28 -18.37 14.99
CA VAL A 165 10.83 -19.63 15.56
C VAL A 165 9.91 -20.25 16.62
N PRO A 166 9.54 -19.56 17.72
CA PRO A 166 8.63 -20.15 18.69
C PRO A 166 7.24 -20.43 18.10
N GLY A 167 6.75 -19.58 17.18
CA GLY A 167 5.45 -19.79 16.54
C GLY A 167 5.39 -21.04 15.67
N THR A 168 6.41 -21.29 14.85
CA THR A 168 6.46 -22.47 13.98
C THR A 168 6.60 -23.78 14.77
N ILE A 169 7.35 -23.78 15.88
CA ILE A 169 7.39 -24.94 16.80
C ILE A 169 5.98 -25.27 17.31
N ILE A 170 5.22 -24.26 17.74
CA ILE A 170 3.84 -24.44 18.19
C ILE A 170 2.95 -25.01 17.07
N VAL A 171 3.10 -24.50 15.84
CA VAL A 171 2.37 -25.00 14.65
C VAL A 171 2.66 -26.49 14.40
N PHE A 172 3.92 -26.91 14.44
CA PHE A 172 4.28 -28.32 14.23
C PHE A 172 3.79 -29.23 15.36
N VAL A 173 3.92 -28.79 16.61
CA VAL A 173 3.42 -29.54 17.78
C VAL A 173 1.90 -29.68 17.72
N ALA A 174 1.17 -28.62 17.39
CA ALA A 174 -0.29 -28.66 17.24
C ALA A 174 -0.71 -29.61 16.12
N SER A 175 -0.02 -29.57 14.97
CA SER A 175 -0.25 -30.48 13.85
C SER A 175 -0.04 -31.94 14.25
N ALA A 176 1.07 -32.24 14.94
CA ALA A 176 1.36 -33.58 15.45
C ALA A 176 0.31 -34.04 16.47
N LEU A 177 -0.13 -33.16 17.37
CA LEU A 177 -1.15 -33.45 18.37
C LEU A 177 -2.51 -33.77 17.73
N TYR A 178 -2.91 -33.04 16.69
CA TYR A 178 -4.17 -33.30 15.98
C TYR A 178 -4.17 -34.66 15.27
N ILE A 179 -3.05 -35.02 14.63
CA ILE A 179 -2.90 -36.26 13.86
C ILE A 179 -2.76 -37.48 14.79
N SER A 180 -2.05 -37.34 15.91
CA SER A 180 -1.73 -38.46 16.82
C SER A 180 -2.92 -38.91 17.69
N TYR A 181 -3.94 -38.06 17.84
CA TYR A 181 -5.11 -38.33 18.69
C TYR A 181 -6.43 -38.17 17.92
N PRO A 182 -6.69 -39.02 16.90
CA PRO A 182 -7.92 -38.96 16.13
C PRO A 182 -9.14 -39.18 17.02
N ALA A 183 -10.27 -38.57 16.66
CA ALA A 183 -11.55 -38.83 17.33
C ALA A 183 -11.90 -40.33 17.24
N PRO A 184 -12.51 -40.90 18.31
CA PRO A 184 -12.95 -42.29 18.26
C PRO A 184 -13.95 -42.47 17.11
N PRO A 185 -13.87 -43.59 16.36
CA PRO A 185 -14.84 -43.86 15.31
C PRO A 185 -16.23 -43.88 15.94
N SER A 186 -17.16 -43.11 15.39
CA SER A 186 -18.56 -43.14 15.83
C SER A 186 -19.04 -44.59 15.73
N SER A 187 -19.34 -45.21 16.88
CA SER A 187 -19.88 -46.56 16.96
C SER A 187 -21.04 -46.71 15.97
N GLY A 188 -20.95 -47.72 15.11
CA GLY A 188 -21.71 -47.86 13.86
C GLY A 188 -23.16 -47.40 13.92
N TYR A 189 -23.46 -46.34 13.18
CA TYR A 189 -24.82 -46.09 12.73
C TYR A 189 -25.06 -46.94 11.49
N SER A 190 -25.71 -48.09 11.71
CA SER A 190 -26.36 -48.88 10.66
C SER A 190 -27.08 -47.94 9.71
N THR A 191 -26.78 -48.09 8.42
CA THR A 191 -27.56 -47.59 7.29
C THR A 191 -29.00 -48.09 7.39
N LYS A 192 -29.81 -47.42 8.20
CA LYS A 192 -31.25 -47.37 8.00
C LYS A 192 -31.58 -45.96 7.57
N HIS A 193 -31.90 -45.80 6.29
CA HIS A 193 -32.68 -44.68 5.77
C HIS A 193 -34.05 -44.70 6.47
N ALA A 194 -34.09 -44.30 7.74
CA ALA A 194 -35.32 -43.91 8.40
C ALA A 194 -35.61 -42.49 7.92
N ALA A 195 -36.64 -42.35 7.09
CA ALA A 195 -37.21 -41.07 6.70
C ALA A 195 -37.63 -40.31 7.97
N ARG A 196 -36.73 -39.50 8.54
CA ARG A 196 -37.08 -38.48 9.52
C ARG A 196 -37.65 -37.29 8.77
N THR A 197 -38.97 -37.32 8.57
CA THR A 197 -39.79 -36.17 8.20
C THR A 197 -39.85 -35.21 9.40
N GLY A 198 -39.12 -34.10 9.31
CA GLY A 198 -38.98 -33.09 10.37
C GLY A 198 -37.89 -32.06 10.05
N PRO A 199 -37.75 -30.97 10.84
CA PRO A 199 -37.18 -29.66 10.45
C PRO A 199 -35.75 -29.65 9.89
N LEU A 200 -35.01 -30.77 9.95
CA LEU A 200 -33.71 -30.94 9.31
C LEU A 200 -33.76 -30.98 7.78
N LYS A 201 -34.85 -31.46 7.16
CA LYS A 201 -34.97 -31.44 5.68
C LYS A 201 -35.16 -30.00 5.18
N ALA A 202 -35.97 -29.23 5.90
CA ALA A 202 -36.10 -27.79 5.73
C ALA A 202 -34.76 -27.09 6.01
N PHE A 203 -34.00 -27.47 7.04
CA PHE A 203 -32.67 -26.93 7.31
C PHE A 203 -31.65 -27.26 6.20
N LYS A 204 -31.78 -28.42 5.52
CA LYS A 204 -30.91 -28.85 4.42
C LYS A 204 -31.24 -28.15 3.09
N GLU A 205 -32.51 -27.91 2.80
CA GLU A 205 -32.96 -27.05 1.68
C GLU A 205 -32.67 -25.57 1.94
N TYR A 206 -32.91 -25.11 3.18
CA TYR A 206 -32.54 -23.78 3.66
C TYR A 206 -31.02 -23.60 3.64
N SER A 207 -30.23 -24.64 3.89
CA SER A 207 -28.77 -24.63 3.76
C SER A 207 -28.30 -24.51 2.31
N ARG A 208 -28.93 -25.19 1.34
CA ARG A 208 -28.61 -25.02 -0.09
C ARG A 208 -28.97 -23.62 -0.60
N MET A 209 -30.15 -23.11 -0.21
CA MET A 209 -30.61 -21.78 -0.58
C MET A 209 -29.80 -20.69 0.13
N SER A 210 -29.48 -20.86 1.42
CA SER A 210 -28.59 -19.99 2.20
C SER A 210 -27.16 -20.00 1.64
N LEU A 211 -26.66 -21.13 1.15
CA LEU A 211 -25.35 -21.18 0.49
C LEU A 211 -25.38 -20.45 -0.85
N ALA A 212 -26.37 -20.69 -1.70
CA ALA A 212 -26.52 -19.96 -2.96
C ALA A 212 -26.64 -18.45 -2.71
N LEU A 213 -27.43 -18.04 -1.70
CA LEU A 213 -27.55 -16.66 -1.24
C LEU A 213 -26.25 -16.11 -0.62
N SER A 214 -25.43 -16.95 0.02
CA SER A 214 -24.12 -16.56 0.55
C SER A 214 -23.07 -16.43 -0.55
N THR A 215 -23.13 -17.26 -1.60
CA THR A 215 -22.30 -17.14 -2.80
C THR A 215 -22.69 -15.92 -3.60
N LEU A 216 -23.99 -15.67 -3.82
CA LEU A 216 -24.48 -14.41 -4.39
C LEU A 216 -24.12 -13.21 -3.52
N GLY A 217 -24.30 -13.32 -2.20
CA GLY A 217 -23.95 -12.28 -1.24
C GLY A 217 -22.45 -11.97 -1.26
N THR A 218 -21.59 -12.96 -1.45
CA THR A 218 -20.13 -12.74 -1.56
C THR A 218 -19.74 -12.16 -2.91
N ILE A 219 -20.38 -12.56 -4.00
CA ILE A 219 -20.20 -11.90 -5.30
C ILE A 219 -20.64 -10.45 -5.20
N VAL A 220 -21.80 -10.17 -4.60
CA VAL A 220 -22.32 -8.82 -4.40
C VAL A 220 -21.45 -8.02 -3.43
N ILE A 221 -20.92 -8.63 -2.36
CA ILE A 221 -20.03 -7.94 -1.42
C ILE A 221 -18.66 -7.71 -2.03
N VAL A 222 -18.10 -8.65 -2.78
CA VAL A 222 -16.82 -8.45 -3.48
C VAL A 222 -16.98 -7.43 -4.59
N ALA A 223 -18.07 -7.49 -5.38
CA ALA A 223 -18.41 -6.46 -6.35
C ALA A 223 -18.66 -5.12 -5.66
N PHE A 224 -19.40 -5.08 -4.55
CA PHE A 224 -19.64 -3.87 -3.77
C PHE A 224 -18.35 -3.32 -3.16
N LEU A 225 -17.45 -4.14 -2.63
CA LEU A 225 -16.15 -3.71 -2.09
C LEU A 225 -15.21 -3.27 -3.20
N ALA A 226 -15.24 -3.92 -4.37
CA ALA A 226 -14.49 -3.51 -5.55
C ALA A 226 -15.03 -2.18 -6.11
N MET A 227 -16.35 -2.00 -6.13
CA MET A 227 -17.03 -0.75 -6.52
C MET A 227 -16.96 0.32 -5.42
N SER A 228 -16.79 -0.07 -4.16
CA SER A 228 -16.61 0.81 -3.00
C SER A 228 -15.14 1.06 -2.71
N LYS A 229 -14.20 0.61 -3.56
CA LYS A 229 -12.82 1.14 -3.56
C LYS A 229 -12.80 2.66 -3.69
N ASP A 230 -13.89 3.26 -4.16
CA ASP A 230 -14.07 4.71 -4.20
C ASP A 230 -14.77 5.32 -2.96
N LYS A 231 -15.23 4.52 -1.96
CA LYS A 231 -16.10 5.02 -0.86
C LYS A 231 -15.95 4.35 0.53
N VAL A 232 -14.79 3.82 0.93
CA VAL A 232 -14.57 3.40 2.34
C VAL A 232 -13.71 4.42 3.10
N PRO A 233 -14.19 5.00 4.23
CA PRO A 233 -13.46 6.01 4.99
C PRO A 233 -12.18 5.47 5.66
N ARG A 234 -11.06 6.17 5.48
CA ARG A 234 -9.69 5.90 5.99
C ARG A 234 -9.49 6.12 7.51
N ALA A 235 -10.52 5.95 8.33
CA ALA A 235 -10.41 6.22 9.78
C ALA A 235 -10.20 4.93 10.60
N ALA A 236 -8.97 4.42 10.68
CA ALA A 236 -8.49 3.70 11.89
C ALA A 236 -6.98 3.39 11.98
N TYR A 237 -6.13 3.91 11.10
CA TYR A 237 -4.67 3.77 11.29
C TYR A 237 -4.09 4.96 12.04
N ALA A 238 -4.66 5.27 13.20
CA ALA A 238 -4.16 6.33 14.06
C ALA A 238 -4.04 5.76 15.47
N ASN A 239 -3.06 4.87 15.68
CA ASN A 239 -2.48 4.53 16.99
C ASN A 239 -1.30 3.56 16.81
N VAL A 240 -0.20 4.04 16.23
CA VAL A 240 1.12 3.45 16.44
C VAL A 240 1.98 4.55 17.05
N LYS A 241 2.30 4.40 18.33
CA LYS A 241 3.33 5.23 18.96
C LYS A 241 4.68 4.77 18.45
N PRO A 242 5.53 5.66 17.89
CA PRO A 242 6.93 5.32 17.68
C PRO A 242 7.64 5.32 19.04
N THR A 243 8.10 4.15 19.47
CA THR A 243 9.11 4.04 20.54
C THR A 243 10.47 3.96 19.88
N HIS A 244 11.13 5.11 19.74
CA HIS A 244 12.56 5.18 19.51
C HIS A 244 13.29 5.14 20.86
N GLU A 245 13.96 4.03 21.14
CA GLU A 245 15.21 4.05 21.89
C GLU A 245 16.36 3.82 20.89
N PRO A 246 17.46 4.59 20.97
CA PRO A 246 18.58 4.45 20.07
C PRO A 246 19.45 3.25 20.48
N ALA A 247 19.47 2.21 19.65
CA ALA A 247 20.49 1.18 19.72
C ALA A 247 21.77 1.67 19.01
N ALA A 248 22.83 1.73 19.80
CA ALA A 248 24.17 2.15 19.45
C ALA A 248 24.91 1.17 18.52
N GLY A 249 25.95 1.67 17.84
CA GLY A 249 27.15 0.87 17.52
C GLY A 249 27.43 0.59 16.04
N ALA A 250 28.61 1.08 15.60
CA ALA A 250 29.43 0.59 14.50
C ALA A 250 28.90 0.68 13.04
N GLY A 251 28.97 1.89 12.48
CA GLY A 251 29.70 2.14 11.22
C GLY A 251 29.22 1.46 9.94
N ASN A 252 28.08 1.89 9.39
CA ASN A 252 27.82 1.84 7.96
C ASN A 252 27.33 3.22 7.52
N PHE A 253 28.13 3.95 6.72
CA PHE A 253 27.80 5.30 6.26
C PHE A 253 26.69 5.19 5.19
N SER A 254 25.44 5.42 5.57
CA SER A 254 24.28 5.33 4.68
C SER A 254 23.61 6.68 4.49
N SER A 255 23.06 6.95 3.30
CA SER A 255 22.31 8.20 3.06
C SER A 255 21.04 8.26 3.93
N PRO A 256 20.69 9.45 4.48
CA PRO A 256 19.37 9.70 5.08
C PRO A 256 18.20 9.34 4.16
N PHE A 257 18.40 9.47 2.85
CA PHE A 257 17.38 9.24 1.84
C PHE A 257 17.31 7.79 1.33
N ARG A 258 18.08 6.85 1.89
CA ARG A 258 18.21 5.47 1.38
C ARG A 258 16.88 4.70 1.25
N ASN A 259 15.86 5.10 2.02
CA ASN A 259 14.51 4.52 2.01
C ASN A 259 13.46 5.53 1.51
N VAL A 260 13.87 6.54 0.75
CA VAL A 260 13.01 7.60 0.22
C VAL A 260 12.92 7.46 -1.29
N LEU A 261 11.72 7.65 -1.83
CA LEU A 261 11.50 7.79 -3.26
C LEU A 261 11.69 9.27 -3.63
N ALA A 262 12.69 9.57 -4.45
CA ALA A 262 12.83 10.87 -5.09
C ALA A 262 11.93 10.94 -6.32
N MET A 263 11.18 12.02 -6.47
CA MET A 263 10.41 12.32 -7.66
C MET A 263 10.86 13.65 -8.25
N VAL A 264 11.44 13.61 -9.45
CA VAL A 264 12.02 14.77 -10.10
C VAL A 264 11.17 15.18 -11.29
N ARG A 265 10.68 16.43 -11.28
CA ARG A 265 9.73 16.94 -12.28
C ARG A 265 10.36 17.93 -13.25
N TRP A 266 10.04 17.78 -14.53
CA TRP A 266 10.29 18.75 -15.59
C TRP A 266 9.00 19.39 -16.08
N ASN A 267 9.02 20.71 -16.22
CA ASN A 267 7.94 21.43 -16.90
C ASN A 267 8.13 21.49 -18.43
N THR A 268 9.34 21.23 -18.92
CA THR A 268 9.69 21.25 -20.34
C THR A 268 10.68 20.12 -20.63
N PRO A 269 10.54 19.40 -21.75
CA PRO A 269 11.37 18.23 -22.04
C PRO A 269 12.81 18.64 -22.38
N TYR A 270 13.70 18.50 -21.39
CA TYR A 270 15.15 18.65 -21.51
C TYR A 270 15.83 17.31 -21.12
N PRO A 271 15.65 16.25 -21.92
CA PRO A 271 16.13 14.90 -21.58
C PRO A 271 17.66 14.82 -21.45
N GLU A 272 18.39 15.73 -22.09
CA GLU A 272 19.85 15.84 -21.97
C GLU A 272 20.33 16.13 -20.53
N ARG A 273 19.44 16.60 -19.65
CA ARG A 273 19.74 16.87 -18.24
C ARG A 273 19.53 15.66 -17.33
N ILE A 274 18.83 14.62 -17.79
CA ILE A 274 18.53 13.41 -17.01
C ILE A 274 19.81 12.73 -16.48
N PRO A 275 20.89 12.56 -17.27
CA PRO A 275 22.11 11.91 -16.77
C PRO A 275 22.70 12.59 -15.53
N ARG A 276 22.59 13.92 -15.43
CA ARG A 276 23.01 14.68 -14.26
C ARG A 276 22.13 14.39 -13.05
N ILE A 277 20.82 14.44 -13.21
CA ILE A 277 19.88 14.09 -12.12
C ILE A 277 20.07 12.65 -11.64
N MET A 278 20.41 11.71 -12.52
CA MET A 278 20.67 10.32 -12.13
C MET A 278 21.89 10.14 -11.23
N GLU A 279 22.76 11.15 -11.06
CA GLU A 279 23.83 11.14 -10.05
C GLU A 279 23.27 11.05 -8.60
N TYR A 280 21.97 11.32 -8.38
CA TYR A 280 21.28 11.09 -7.11
C TYR A 280 20.97 9.63 -6.78
N GLN A 281 21.04 8.72 -7.75
CA GLN A 281 20.64 7.31 -7.58
C GLN A 281 21.31 6.60 -6.37
N PRO A 282 22.58 6.85 -6.00
CA PRO A 282 23.20 6.21 -4.83
C PRO A 282 22.62 6.63 -3.47
N PHE A 283 21.85 7.72 -3.41
CA PHE A 283 21.35 8.29 -2.15
C PHE A 283 19.91 7.92 -1.85
N PHE A 284 19.10 7.70 -2.89
CA PHE A 284 17.69 7.37 -2.77
C PHE A 284 17.44 5.89 -3.03
N ASP A 285 16.30 5.37 -2.57
CA ASP A 285 15.85 4.04 -3.00
C ASP A 285 15.58 4.03 -4.51
N THR A 286 14.85 5.05 -4.97
CA THR A 286 14.44 5.21 -6.36
C THR A 286 14.47 6.69 -6.71
N VAL A 287 15.01 7.02 -7.88
CA VAL A 287 14.87 8.34 -8.51
C VAL A 287 13.88 8.18 -9.66
N HIS A 288 12.69 8.74 -9.49
CA HIS A 288 11.60 8.73 -10.46
C HIS A 288 11.69 10.00 -11.33
N ILE A 289 11.70 9.83 -12.64
CA ILE A 289 11.90 10.88 -13.63
C ILE A 289 10.57 11.21 -14.32
N SER A 290 10.08 12.43 -14.09
CA SER A 290 8.86 12.91 -14.71
C SER A 290 9.14 13.95 -15.78
N VAL A 291 8.99 13.58 -17.04
CA VAL A 291 9.22 14.50 -18.17
C VAL A 291 8.07 14.38 -19.17
N PRO A 292 7.34 15.49 -19.44
CA PRO A 292 6.26 15.47 -20.42
C PRO A 292 6.79 15.07 -21.79
N ASP A 293 5.97 14.31 -22.54
CA ASP A 293 6.25 13.87 -23.91
C ASP A 293 7.53 13.03 -24.10
N MET A 294 8.09 12.44 -23.04
CA MET A 294 9.33 11.63 -23.13
C MET A 294 9.10 10.26 -23.81
N MET A 295 7.92 9.68 -23.65
CA MET A 295 7.54 8.36 -24.17
C MET A 295 6.42 8.51 -25.21
N PRO A 296 6.74 8.91 -26.46
CA PRO A 296 5.74 9.24 -27.48
C PRO A 296 4.86 8.05 -27.90
N GLU A 297 5.30 6.82 -27.62
CA GLU A 297 4.53 5.59 -27.88
C GLU A 297 3.53 5.25 -26.76
N GLN A 298 3.59 5.95 -25.62
CA GLN A 298 2.74 5.72 -24.45
C GLN A 298 1.66 6.81 -24.33
N PRO A 299 0.54 6.53 -23.64
CA PRO A 299 -0.47 7.55 -23.34
C PRO A 299 0.09 8.74 -22.55
N PRO A 300 -0.44 9.97 -22.68
CA PRO A 300 0.06 11.16 -21.97
C PRO A 300 0.10 11.03 -20.44
N GLU A 301 -0.75 10.20 -19.86
CA GLU A 301 -0.78 9.96 -18.40
C GLU A 301 -0.01 8.69 -17.99
N HIS A 302 0.77 8.10 -18.89
CA HIS A 302 1.55 6.91 -18.58
C HIS A 302 2.55 7.19 -17.46
N TYR A 303 2.59 6.28 -16.50
CA TYR A 303 3.56 6.25 -15.42
C TYR A 303 3.91 4.80 -15.07
N ASN A 304 5.14 4.61 -14.61
CA ASN A 304 5.64 3.36 -14.07
C ASN A 304 6.48 3.65 -12.81
N TRP A 305 7.25 2.67 -12.34
CA TRP A 305 8.05 2.86 -11.11
C TRP A 305 9.10 3.97 -11.24
N THR A 306 9.72 4.11 -12.41
CA THR A 306 10.89 4.98 -12.61
C THR A 306 10.60 6.20 -13.47
N HIS A 307 9.53 6.20 -14.26
CA HIS A 307 9.22 7.30 -15.18
C HIS A 307 7.73 7.59 -15.27
N ASP A 308 7.40 8.86 -15.50
CA ASP A 308 6.08 9.30 -15.98
C ASP A 308 6.24 10.41 -17.03
N GLN A 309 5.17 10.68 -17.77
CA GLN A 309 5.14 11.75 -18.78
C GLN A 309 3.94 12.69 -18.66
N PHE A 310 3.45 12.91 -17.44
CA PHE A 310 2.23 13.68 -17.23
C PHE A 310 2.35 15.11 -17.80
N PRO A 311 1.37 15.60 -18.57
CA PRO A 311 1.51 16.86 -19.30
C PRO A 311 1.28 18.10 -18.43
N THR A 312 0.49 18.00 -17.36
CA THR A 312 0.08 19.17 -16.56
C THR A 312 1.20 19.60 -15.61
N THR A 313 1.53 20.90 -15.62
CA THR A 313 2.65 21.48 -14.84
C THR A 313 2.20 22.44 -13.73
N ASN A 314 1.05 23.09 -13.88
CA ASN A 314 0.67 24.22 -13.02
C ASN A 314 -0.31 23.83 -11.90
N LEU A 315 -1.04 22.74 -12.07
CA LEU A 315 -1.99 22.22 -11.09
C LEU A 315 -1.29 21.27 -10.14
N ILE A 316 -1.98 20.91 -9.04
CA ILE A 316 -1.48 19.86 -8.14
C ILE A 316 -1.05 18.63 -8.91
N TYR A 317 0.16 18.18 -8.61
CA TYR A 317 0.81 17.18 -9.43
C TYR A 317 0.33 15.77 -9.06
N ARG A 318 -0.71 15.31 -9.78
CA ARG A 318 -1.40 14.04 -9.52
C ARG A 318 -0.46 12.84 -9.43
N GLN A 319 0.63 12.82 -10.20
CA GLN A 319 1.53 11.67 -10.20
C GLN A 319 2.27 11.48 -8.87
N VAL A 320 2.44 12.52 -8.05
CA VAL A 320 2.92 12.36 -6.67
C VAL A 320 1.98 11.43 -5.89
N ALA A 321 0.67 11.67 -5.98
CA ALA A 321 -0.32 10.82 -5.33
C ALA A 321 -0.33 9.39 -5.94
N ASN A 322 -0.17 9.25 -7.26
CA ASN A 322 -0.11 7.92 -7.88
C ASN A 322 1.14 7.13 -7.47
N MET A 323 2.30 7.78 -7.33
CA MET A 323 3.51 7.15 -6.80
C MET A 323 3.34 6.75 -5.33
N MET A 324 2.73 7.60 -4.50
CA MET A 324 2.38 7.23 -3.12
C MET A 324 1.47 5.99 -3.07
N LYS A 325 0.47 5.87 -3.97
CA LYS A 325 -0.37 4.66 -4.08
C LYS A 325 0.44 3.43 -4.46
N LEU A 326 1.34 3.53 -5.44
CA LEU A 326 2.23 2.43 -5.84
C LEU A 326 3.10 1.96 -4.66
N VAL A 327 3.65 2.92 -3.91
CA VAL A 327 4.45 2.65 -2.70
C VAL A 327 3.60 1.95 -1.62
N LEU A 328 2.38 2.42 -1.37
CA LEU A 328 1.46 1.80 -0.43
C LEU A 328 1.05 0.38 -0.85
N ALA A 329 0.94 0.12 -2.14
CA ALA A 329 0.52 -1.18 -2.68
C ALA A 329 1.60 -2.26 -2.63
N GLY A 330 2.88 -1.90 -2.78
CA GLY A 330 3.93 -2.90 -3.01
C GLY A 330 5.32 -2.64 -2.42
N ARG A 331 5.56 -1.47 -1.79
CA ARG A 331 6.90 -1.09 -1.28
C ARG A 331 6.85 -0.63 0.17
N PRO A 332 6.76 -1.54 1.16
CA PRO A 332 6.67 -1.21 2.58
C PRO A 332 7.98 -0.62 3.16
N ASP A 333 9.09 -0.85 2.47
CA ASP A 333 10.43 -0.38 2.77
C ASP A 333 10.60 1.14 2.59
N ILE A 334 9.81 1.76 1.70
CA ILE A 334 9.87 3.19 1.45
C ILE A 334 9.16 3.97 2.56
N LYS A 335 9.91 4.88 3.19
CA LYS A 335 9.52 5.68 4.37
C LYS A 335 8.99 7.07 4.03
N GLY A 336 9.18 7.56 2.81
CA GLY A 336 8.64 8.84 2.38
C GLY A 336 8.90 9.12 0.90
N LEU A 337 8.36 10.24 0.43
CA LEU A 337 8.54 10.75 -0.92
C LEU A 337 9.13 12.15 -0.85
N MET A 338 10.26 12.36 -1.51
CA MET A 338 10.89 13.65 -1.71
C MET A 338 10.58 14.12 -3.13
N TYR A 339 9.86 15.23 -3.26
CA TYR A 339 9.58 15.85 -4.55
C TYR A 339 10.53 17.02 -4.75
N PHE A 340 11.10 17.14 -5.95
CA PHE A 340 11.80 18.36 -6.35
C PHE A 340 11.74 18.62 -7.87
N HIS A 341 11.81 19.88 -8.27
CA HIS A 341 11.91 20.28 -9.67
C HIS A 341 13.34 20.04 -10.21
N PHE A 342 13.50 19.83 -11.52
CA PHE A 342 14.79 19.38 -12.09
C PHE A 342 15.95 20.40 -11.98
N ASP A 343 15.62 21.69 -11.86
CA ASP A 343 16.59 22.77 -11.63
C ASP A 343 16.78 23.05 -10.14
N ALA A 344 16.24 22.20 -9.26
CA ALA A 344 16.62 22.13 -7.87
C ALA A 344 17.89 21.29 -7.67
N TRP A 345 18.62 21.60 -6.61
CA TRP A 345 19.66 20.73 -6.08
C TRP A 345 19.37 20.43 -4.60
N LEU A 346 19.73 19.23 -4.19
CA LEU A 346 19.69 18.73 -2.82
C LEU A 346 21.09 18.23 -2.45
N ASP A 347 21.61 18.54 -1.26
CA ASP A 347 22.79 17.90 -0.68
C ASP A 347 22.32 16.72 0.19
N PRO A 348 22.34 15.46 -0.30
CA PRO A 348 21.65 14.37 0.39
C PRO A 348 22.22 14.02 1.78
N LEU A 349 23.50 14.35 2.02
CA LEU A 349 24.17 14.05 3.30
C LEU A 349 24.08 15.21 4.30
N GLY A 350 23.56 16.36 3.89
CA GLY A 350 23.26 17.48 4.79
C GLY A 350 22.05 17.23 5.71
N TRP A 351 21.23 16.21 5.41
CA TRP A 351 19.94 15.96 6.07
C TRP A 351 20.00 14.92 7.19
N ASN A 352 21.17 14.68 7.78
CA ASN A 352 21.34 13.68 8.85
C ASN A 352 20.53 14.02 10.11
N ASP A 353 20.33 15.31 10.39
CA ASP A 353 19.69 15.80 11.61
C ASP A 353 18.20 16.14 11.40
N THR A 354 17.62 15.79 10.25
CA THR A 354 16.22 16.09 9.93
C THR A 354 15.28 14.99 10.43
N ASP A 355 14.14 15.38 11.01
CA ASP A 355 13.12 14.46 11.50
C ASP A 355 12.20 13.98 10.36
N PHE A 356 12.52 12.82 9.77
CA PHE A 356 11.81 12.22 8.62
C PHE A 356 10.39 11.73 8.95
N ASP A 357 9.92 11.90 10.18
CA ASP A 357 8.51 11.66 10.52
C ASP A 357 7.61 12.89 10.30
N ASN A 358 8.19 14.07 10.05
CA ASN A 358 7.47 15.31 9.77
C ASN A 358 7.34 15.61 8.27
N MET A 359 6.32 16.37 7.90
CA MET A 359 6.25 16.97 6.55
C MET A 359 7.15 18.19 6.52
N TRP A 360 7.86 18.38 5.41
CA TRP A 360 8.74 19.53 5.25
C TRP A 360 8.50 20.26 3.95
N PHE A 361 8.58 21.59 4.02
CA PHE A 361 8.61 22.47 2.87
C PHE A 361 9.84 23.34 2.96
N THR A 362 10.41 23.69 1.81
CA THR A 362 11.49 24.66 1.79
C THR A 362 10.95 26.05 2.09
N TYR A 363 11.74 26.80 2.86
CA TYR A 363 11.50 28.22 3.03
C TYR A 363 11.90 28.93 1.74
N GLY A 364 10.97 29.65 1.13
CA GLY A 364 11.22 30.43 -0.08
C GLY A 364 9.99 31.24 -0.45
N HIS A 365 10.11 32.07 -1.47
CA HIS A 365 8.98 32.80 -2.05
C HIS A 365 8.19 31.90 -3.02
N PRO A 366 6.84 31.87 -2.93
CA PRO A 366 6.02 32.54 -1.92
C PRO A 366 6.16 31.91 -0.52
N LEU A 367 6.27 32.76 0.51
CA LEU A 367 6.42 32.30 1.89
C LEU A 367 5.20 31.50 2.31
N HIS A 368 5.44 30.36 2.96
CA HIS A 368 4.34 29.54 3.42
C HIS A 368 3.51 30.29 4.47
N ASN A 369 2.26 30.59 4.12
CA ASN A 369 1.34 31.35 4.94
C ASN A 369 -0.10 30.95 4.63
N CYS A 370 -0.91 30.76 5.67
CA CYS A 370 -2.34 30.50 5.55
C CYS A 370 -3.14 31.77 5.85
N MET A 371 -4.19 32.02 5.07
CA MET A 371 -4.95 33.26 5.11
C MET A 371 -6.41 33.04 4.72
N THR A 372 -7.27 33.97 5.13
CA THR A 372 -8.69 34.04 4.78
C THR A 372 -9.04 35.24 3.91
N ASN A 373 -8.07 36.13 3.68
CA ASN A 373 -8.19 37.31 2.82
C ASN A 373 -6.91 37.51 2.00
N THR A 374 -7.07 37.77 0.70
CA THR A 374 -6.01 38.10 -0.25
C THR A 374 -5.30 39.42 0.08
N ASP A 375 -5.90 40.36 0.80
CA ASP A 375 -5.25 41.63 1.16
C ASP A 375 -4.01 41.46 2.05
N SER A 376 -3.90 40.32 2.74
CA SER A 376 -2.79 40.00 3.62
C SER A 376 -1.48 39.69 2.90
N ASN A 377 -1.52 39.47 1.57
CA ASN A 377 -0.38 39.06 0.79
C ASN A 377 -0.51 39.52 -0.68
N SER A 378 0.55 40.07 -1.29
CA SER A 378 0.49 40.64 -2.64
C SER A 378 0.81 39.66 -3.78
N TRP A 379 0.72 38.35 -3.57
CA TRP A 379 1.05 37.34 -4.59
C TRP A 379 0.18 37.46 -5.84
N TRP A 380 0.80 37.26 -7.00
CA TRP A 380 0.22 37.57 -8.31
C TRP A 380 -1.04 36.76 -8.62
N GLY A 381 -1.13 35.51 -8.13
CA GLY A 381 -2.26 34.62 -8.42
C GLY A 381 -3.56 35.05 -7.76
N TRP A 382 -3.53 35.95 -6.76
CA TRP A 382 -4.74 36.51 -6.17
C TRP A 382 -5.51 37.41 -7.14
N LYS A 383 -4.81 38.07 -8.07
CA LYS A 383 -5.45 38.84 -9.16
C LYS A 383 -6.14 37.94 -10.18
N GLN A 384 -5.84 36.63 -10.17
CA GLN A 384 -6.41 35.61 -11.03
C GLN A 384 -7.35 34.69 -10.25
N ASP A 385 -7.76 35.08 -9.04
CA ASP A 385 -8.67 34.32 -8.19
C ASP A 385 -8.22 32.87 -7.89
N MET A 386 -6.90 32.60 -7.90
CA MET A 386 -6.34 31.25 -7.68
C MET A 386 -6.62 30.64 -6.30
N HIS A 387 -7.14 31.45 -5.37
CA HIS A 387 -7.58 31.00 -4.05
C HIS A 387 -9.00 30.41 -4.07
N LEU A 388 -9.86 30.81 -5.01
CA LEU A 388 -11.26 30.36 -5.06
C LEU A 388 -11.39 28.84 -5.27
N PRO A 389 -10.63 28.19 -6.16
CA PRO A 389 -10.72 26.75 -6.31
C PRO A 389 -10.21 25.99 -5.08
N ALA A 390 -9.20 26.52 -4.38
CA ALA A 390 -8.72 25.96 -3.12
C ALA A 390 -9.80 26.03 -2.02
N LYS A 391 -10.52 27.15 -1.91
CA LYS A 391 -11.67 27.29 -1.00
C LYS A 391 -12.78 26.29 -1.35
N ALA A 392 -13.09 26.12 -2.64
CA ALA A 392 -14.09 25.16 -3.09
C ALA A 392 -13.70 23.72 -2.73
N ALA A 393 -12.43 23.36 -2.92
CA ALA A 393 -11.89 22.07 -2.52
C ALA A 393 -11.95 21.87 -1.00
N ALA A 394 -11.53 22.86 -0.20
CA ALA A 394 -11.59 22.81 1.26
C ALA A 394 -13.04 22.68 1.78
N GLN A 395 -13.98 23.43 1.19
CA GLN A 395 -15.40 23.33 1.47
C GLN A 395 -15.93 21.92 1.15
N PHE A 396 -15.51 21.32 0.05
CA PHE A 396 -15.89 19.96 -0.30
C PHE A 396 -15.34 18.94 0.72
N VAL A 397 -14.08 19.06 1.12
CA VAL A 397 -13.49 18.20 2.18
C VAL A 397 -14.28 18.33 3.48
N HIS A 398 -14.65 19.55 3.88
CA HIS A 398 -15.46 19.81 5.06
C HIS A 398 -16.84 19.13 4.97
N GLN A 399 -17.49 19.19 3.81
CA GLN A 399 -18.80 18.58 3.56
C GLN A 399 -18.79 17.04 3.55
N LEU A 400 -17.66 16.42 3.20
CA LEU A 400 -17.53 14.95 3.25
C LEU A 400 -17.62 14.39 4.68
N GLY A 401 -17.53 15.24 5.71
CA GLY A 401 -17.65 14.82 7.11
C GLY A 401 -16.55 13.84 7.54
N LEU A 402 -15.39 13.92 6.90
CA LEU A 402 -14.22 13.13 7.25
C LEU A 402 -13.57 13.68 8.53
N ASP A 403 -12.71 12.87 9.14
CA ASP A 403 -11.92 13.23 10.33
C ASP A 403 -10.76 14.20 9.98
N TYR A 404 -11.11 15.34 9.36
CA TYR A 404 -10.19 16.44 9.06
C TYR A 404 -10.68 17.74 9.68
N GLN A 405 -9.76 18.47 10.32
CA GLN A 405 -9.97 19.83 10.79
C GLN A 405 -9.72 20.81 9.64
N VAL A 406 -10.79 21.22 8.97
CA VAL A 406 -10.75 22.12 7.81
C VAL A 406 -11.53 23.39 8.10
N ASN A 407 -10.90 24.54 7.86
CA ASN A 407 -11.57 25.83 7.77
C ASN A 407 -11.82 26.15 6.29
N PRO A 408 -13.08 26.11 5.79
CA PRO A 408 -13.37 26.31 4.37
C PRO A 408 -13.03 27.70 3.82
N ASP A 409 -12.91 28.69 4.70
CA ASP A 409 -12.57 30.05 4.34
C ASP A 409 -11.07 30.32 4.29
N GLU A 410 -10.25 29.36 4.71
CA GLU A 410 -8.79 29.47 4.78
C GLU A 410 -8.12 28.68 3.64
N TRP A 411 -7.06 29.26 3.09
CA TRP A 411 -6.16 28.60 2.14
C TRP A 411 -4.73 28.96 2.48
N CYS A 412 -3.80 28.14 2.03
CA CYS A 412 -2.37 28.38 2.22
C CYS A 412 -1.69 28.58 0.87
N ILE A 413 -0.70 29.46 0.86
CA ILE A 413 0.27 29.57 -0.21
C ILE A 413 1.62 29.10 0.32
N GLY A 414 2.49 28.61 -0.55
CA GLY A 414 3.85 28.25 -0.18
C GLY A 414 4.63 27.72 -1.37
N TRP A 415 5.93 27.92 -1.35
CA TRP A 415 6.82 27.35 -2.34
C TRP A 415 6.75 25.81 -2.29
N SER A 416 6.53 25.18 -3.46
CA SER A 416 6.27 23.73 -3.55
C SER A 416 7.13 23.02 -4.60
N ASP A 417 8.21 23.66 -5.05
CA ASP A 417 9.17 23.03 -5.97
C ASP A 417 10.09 22.04 -5.25
N ILE A 418 10.13 22.03 -3.91
CA ILE A 418 10.86 21.07 -3.08
C ILE A 418 10.06 20.80 -1.81
N TYR A 419 9.66 19.55 -1.57
CA TYR A 419 8.98 19.15 -0.34
C TYR A 419 9.11 17.66 -0.07
N PHE A 420 8.92 17.28 1.19
CA PHE A 420 8.94 15.89 1.63
C PHE A 420 7.66 15.54 2.37
N ILE A 421 7.09 14.39 2.01
CA ILE A 421 5.95 13.80 2.70
C ILE A 421 6.37 12.41 3.22
N PRO A 422 6.26 12.15 4.53
CA PRO A 422 6.52 10.83 5.07
C PRO A 422 5.37 9.87 4.78
N ARG A 423 5.68 8.57 4.77
CA ARG A 423 4.75 7.49 4.45
C ARG A 423 3.49 7.53 5.32
N SER A 424 3.63 7.93 6.58
CA SER A 424 2.53 8.08 7.55
C SER A 424 1.39 8.96 7.03
N PHE A 425 1.69 9.96 6.18
CA PHE A 425 0.69 10.86 5.61
C PHE A 425 0.31 10.56 4.16
N PHE A 426 0.86 9.52 3.52
CA PHE A 426 0.52 9.18 2.13
C PHE A 426 -0.99 8.97 1.94
N GLY A 427 -1.65 8.30 2.89
CA GLY A 427 -3.09 8.09 2.83
C GLY A 427 -3.89 9.39 2.88
N ASP A 428 -3.48 10.36 3.69
CA ASP A 428 -4.14 11.66 3.77
C ASP A 428 -3.83 12.52 2.54
N PHE A 429 -2.55 12.60 2.15
CA PHE A 429 -2.10 13.37 1.01
C PHE A 429 -2.74 12.88 -0.29
N VAL A 430 -2.80 11.57 -0.54
CA VAL A 430 -3.44 11.00 -1.74
C VAL A 430 -4.91 11.42 -1.84
N LEU A 431 -5.67 11.33 -0.74
CA LEU A 431 -7.09 11.69 -0.75
C LEU A 431 -7.30 13.17 -1.05
N LEU A 432 -6.57 14.02 -0.33
CA LEU A 432 -6.70 15.46 -0.48
C LEU A 432 -6.19 15.93 -1.84
N ALA A 433 -5.11 15.34 -2.36
CA ALA A 433 -4.58 15.66 -3.67
C ALA A 433 -5.57 15.34 -4.80
N GLU A 434 -6.25 14.18 -4.75
CA GLU A 434 -7.30 13.83 -5.72
C GLU A 434 -8.49 14.79 -5.67
N ILE A 435 -8.86 15.28 -4.48
CA ILE A 435 -9.92 16.28 -4.35
C ILE A 435 -9.46 17.60 -4.97
N PHE A 436 -8.30 18.11 -4.56
CA PHE A 436 -7.78 19.40 -5.03
C PHE A 436 -7.49 19.40 -6.53
N GLU A 437 -7.12 18.26 -7.11
CA GLU A 437 -6.96 18.09 -8.56
C GLU A 437 -8.29 18.34 -9.29
N ARG A 438 -9.41 17.79 -8.79
CA ARG A 438 -10.74 17.95 -9.41
C ARG A 438 -11.25 19.40 -9.41
N PHE A 439 -10.68 20.25 -8.57
CA PHE A 439 -10.99 21.68 -8.53
C PHE A 439 -9.91 22.50 -9.25
N ASP A 440 -8.99 21.90 -9.99
CA ASP A 440 -7.93 22.60 -10.73
C ASP A 440 -7.12 23.58 -9.86
N VAL A 441 -6.78 23.16 -8.63
CA VAL A 441 -6.05 24.03 -7.70
C VAL A 441 -4.57 24.10 -8.11
N PHE A 442 -4.04 25.31 -8.20
CA PHE A 442 -2.63 25.58 -8.50
C PHE A 442 -1.70 24.95 -7.45
N HIS A 443 -0.60 24.31 -7.87
CA HIS A 443 0.23 23.48 -6.97
C HIS A 443 0.83 24.25 -5.76
N GLU A 444 1.25 25.52 -5.92
CA GLU A 444 1.74 26.36 -4.82
C GLU A 444 0.65 26.81 -3.83
N VAL A 445 -0.62 26.52 -4.14
CA VAL A 445 -1.75 26.72 -3.22
C VAL A 445 -2.24 25.37 -2.69
N ALA A 446 -2.34 24.37 -3.57
CA ALA A 446 -2.85 23.05 -3.25
C ALA A 446 -1.95 22.32 -2.24
N THR A 447 -0.66 22.14 -2.56
CA THR A 447 0.27 21.36 -1.73
C THR A 447 0.40 21.93 -0.31
N PRO A 448 0.57 23.26 -0.13
CA PRO A 448 0.61 23.88 1.19
C PRO A 448 -0.71 23.77 1.95
N THR A 449 -1.85 23.94 1.27
CA THR A 449 -3.18 23.82 1.91
C THR A 449 -3.45 22.38 2.36
N ILE A 450 -3.08 21.38 1.55
CA ILE A 450 -3.18 19.97 1.91
C ILE A 450 -2.32 19.67 3.14
N ALA A 451 -1.06 20.09 3.14
CA ALA A 451 -0.16 19.88 4.28
C ALA A 451 -0.70 20.56 5.56
N HIS A 452 -1.29 21.75 5.43
CA HIS A 452 -1.92 22.44 6.55
C HIS A 452 -3.13 21.69 7.12
N ILE A 453 -4.01 21.18 6.25
CA ILE A 453 -5.16 20.35 6.65
C ILE A 453 -4.68 19.10 7.39
N ILE A 454 -3.68 18.39 6.85
CA ILE A 454 -3.13 17.19 7.48
C ILE A 454 -2.53 17.54 8.84
N ASN A 455 -1.70 18.59 8.90
CA ASN A 455 -1.06 19.03 10.13
C ASN A 455 -2.08 19.35 11.22
N ASN A 456 -3.11 20.16 10.94
CA ASN A 456 -4.14 20.51 11.91
C ASN A 456 -4.94 19.29 12.38
N SER A 457 -5.23 18.37 11.46
CA SER A 457 -6.06 17.19 11.73
C SER A 457 -5.33 16.13 12.56
N ARG A 458 -4.01 15.98 12.36
CA ARG A 458 -3.22 14.89 12.96
C ARG A 458 -2.42 15.30 14.20
N ARG A 459 -2.23 16.60 14.45
CA ARG A 459 -1.46 17.15 15.59
C ARG A 459 -1.92 16.66 16.96
N SER A 460 -3.22 16.54 17.18
CA SER A 460 -3.80 16.10 18.46
C SER A 460 -3.63 14.59 18.71
N SER A 461 -3.67 13.78 17.65
CA SER A 461 -3.59 12.32 17.73
C SER A 461 -2.15 11.82 17.89
N LEU A 462 -1.18 12.48 17.25
CA LEU A 462 0.18 11.98 17.15
C LEU A 462 1.17 12.68 18.09
N LYS A 463 0.78 13.72 18.84
CA LYS A 463 1.61 14.50 19.80
C LYS A 463 2.90 15.14 19.23
N THR A 464 3.28 14.86 17.99
CA THR A 464 4.57 15.29 17.41
C THR A 464 4.47 15.73 15.95
N THR A 465 3.32 15.71 15.29
CA THR A 465 3.28 16.08 13.86
C THR A 465 3.38 17.59 13.69
N SER A 466 4.52 18.02 13.17
CA SER A 466 4.74 19.38 12.70
C SER A 466 4.89 19.43 11.19
N LEU A 467 4.55 20.60 10.66
CA LEU A 467 4.91 21.05 9.33
C LEU A 467 6.16 21.91 9.48
N ASP A 468 7.32 21.40 9.09
CA ASP A 468 8.59 22.09 9.26
C ASP A 468 8.95 22.88 8.00
N GLN A 469 9.60 24.03 8.21
CA GLN A 469 10.15 24.85 7.13
C GLN A 469 11.67 24.78 7.14
N VAL A 470 12.24 24.24 6.06
CA VAL A 470 13.70 24.12 5.88
C VAL A 470 14.25 25.46 5.41
N ARG A 471 15.03 26.13 6.26
CA ARG A 471 15.45 27.53 6.07
C ARG A 471 16.82 27.74 5.45
N ASP A 472 17.60 26.68 5.33
CA ASP A 472 18.98 26.68 4.83
C ASP A 472 19.07 26.25 3.36
N CYS A 473 17.95 26.33 2.64
CA CYS A 473 17.91 26.21 1.20
C CYS A 473 18.13 27.55 0.53
N TRP A 474 18.89 27.54 -0.56
CA TRP A 474 19.17 28.72 -1.36
C TRP A 474 18.09 28.94 -2.44
N GLY A 475 17.67 30.18 -2.62
CA GLY A 475 16.79 30.57 -3.70
C GLY A 475 15.29 30.32 -3.44
N SER A 476 14.49 30.56 -4.47
CA SER A 476 13.03 30.48 -4.45
C SER A 476 12.46 30.50 -5.88
N CYS A 477 11.15 30.73 -6.05
CA CYS A 477 10.50 30.96 -7.35
C CYS A 477 11.23 31.97 -8.24
N CYS A 478 11.94 32.91 -7.63
CA CYS A 478 12.21 34.21 -8.23
C CYS A 478 13.68 34.64 -8.12
N ASP A 479 14.51 33.85 -7.43
CA ASP A 479 15.96 34.06 -7.35
C ASP A 479 16.67 33.55 -8.62
N SER A 480 17.91 33.96 -8.85
CA SER A 480 18.67 33.49 -10.02
C SER A 480 20.17 33.66 -9.80
N GLY A 481 20.97 32.77 -10.38
CA GLY A 481 22.43 32.87 -10.41
C GLY A 481 23.10 32.50 -9.07
N PRO A 482 22.97 31.26 -8.59
CA PRO A 482 23.72 30.80 -7.43
C PRO A 482 25.23 30.83 -7.68
N THR A 483 26.00 31.10 -6.63
CA THR A 483 27.46 31.00 -6.67
C THR A 483 27.92 29.57 -6.38
N VAL A 484 29.22 29.30 -6.60
CA VAL A 484 29.84 28.03 -6.22
C VAL A 484 29.75 27.80 -4.71
N GLU A 485 29.85 28.85 -3.89
CA GLU A 485 29.74 28.72 -2.44
C GLU A 485 28.31 28.30 -2.03
N ASP A 486 27.30 28.88 -2.66
CA ASP A 486 25.89 28.57 -2.38
C ASP A 486 25.58 27.09 -2.61
N VAL A 487 25.93 26.56 -3.78
CA VAL A 487 25.64 25.14 -4.12
C VAL A 487 26.47 24.14 -3.30
N LEU A 488 27.60 24.58 -2.71
CA LEU A 488 28.44 23.74 -1.88
C LEU A 488 28.08 23.79 -0.40
N THR A 489 27.36 24.81 0.07
CA THR A 489 27.08 25.04 1.50
C THR A 489 25.60 24.86 1.87
N ALA A 490 24.67 25.22 0.98
CA ALA A 490 23.24 25.07 1.24
C ALA A 490 22.79 23.60 1.18
N HIS A 491 21.81 23.23 2.01
CA HIS A 491 21.23 21.88 2.02
C HIS A 491 20.39 21.58 0.78
N CYS A 492 19.81 22.62 0.20
CA CYS A 492 19.15 22.54 -1.08
C CYS A 492 19.13 23.90 -1.77
N GLY A 493 18.64 23.94 -3.00
CA GLY A 493 18.29 25.19 -3.65
C GLY A 493 17.62 24.97 -5.00
N HIS A 494 17.32 26.07 -5.69
CA HIS A 494 16.52 26.07 -6.92
C HIS A 494 17.05 27.02 -7.98
N ARG A 495 16.63 26.82 -9.24
CA ARG A 495 17.13 27.52 -10.43
C ARG A 495 18.64 27.37 -10.64
N LEU A 496 19.12 26.14 -10.53
CA LEU A 496 20.45 25.78 -10.97
C LEU A 496 20.55 25.97 -12.49
N ASP A 497 21.38 26.92 -12.91
CA ASP A 497 21.60 27.20 -14.31
C ASP A 497 22.56 26.17 -14.92
N TYR A 498 22.00 25.18 -15.62
CA TYR A 498 22.76 24.16 -16.35
C TYR A 498 23.66 24.72 -17.45
N LEU A 499 23.49 25.98 -17.88
CA LEU A 499 24.42 26.65 -18.81
C LEU A 499 25.65 27.22 -18.09
N ASN A 500 25.58 27.42 -16.77
CA ASN A 500 26.71 27.80 -15.95
C ASN A 500 27.46 26.55 -15.46
N GLU A 501 28.32 26.02 -16.33
CA GLU A 501 29.11 24.82 -16.05
C GLU A 501 29.97 24.96 -14.77
N THR A 502 30.47 26.16 -14.46
CA THR A 502 31.32 26.37 -13.28
C THR A 502 30.59 26.05 -11.98
N VAL A 503 29.35 26.51 -11.84
CA VAL A 503 28.53 26.29 -10.64
C VAL A 503 27.94 24.89 -10.64
N THR A 504 27.37 24.46 -11.77
CA THR A 504 26.73 23.16 -11.90
C THR A 504 27.72 22.01 -11.72
N ASP A 505 28.92 22.07 -12.33
CA ASP A 505 29.94 21.05 -12.13
C ASP A 505 30.51 21.04 -10.71
N ALA A 506 30.59 22.19 -10.03
CA ALA A 506 31.04 22.23 -8.65
C ALA A 506 30.09 21.42 -7.75
N PHE A 507 28.78 21.59 -7.93
CA PHE A 507 27.76 20.82 -7.23
C PHE A 507 27.85 19.32 -7.55
N TYR A 508 27.83 18.93 -8.82
CA TYR A 508 27.86 17.51 -9.20
C TYR A 508 29.19 16.81 -8.84
N LYS A 509 30.33 17.53 -8.83
CA LYS A 509 31.59 17.00 -8.28
C LYS A 509 31.49 16.70 -6.79
N LYS A 510 30.83 17.57 -6.00
CA LYS A 510 30.54 17.30 -4.58
C LYS A 510 29.64 16.07 -4.44
N LEU A 511 28.56 15.99 -5.21
CA LEU A 511 27.62 14.87 -5.19
C LEU A 511 28.30 13.53 -5.53
N ALA A 512 29.10 13.49 -6.59
CA ALA A 512 29.88 12.31 -6.98
C ALA A 512 30.88 11.87 -5.88
N SER A 513 31.57 12.82 -5.23
CA SER A 513 32.45 12.54 -4.08
C SER A 513 31.69 11.97 -2.87
N GLN A 514 30.47 12.44 -2.63
CA GLN A 514 29.60 11.89 -1.58
C GLN A 514 29.12 10.48 -1.93
N ALA A 515 28.77 10.22 -3.19
CA ALA A 515 28.34 8.90 -3.65
C ALA A 515 29.43 7.83 -3.50
N GLN A 516 30.69 8.18 -3.78
CA GLN A 516 31.84 7.29 -3.56
C GLN A 516 31.98 6.85 -2.09
N ARG A 517 31.66 7.74 -1.14
CA ARG A 517 31.70 7.44 0.30
C ARG A 517 30.61 6.46 0.74
N LEU A 518 29.49 6.38 0.03
CA LEU A 518 28.39 5.44 0.29
C LEU A 518 28.68 4.02 -0.25
N ARG A 519 29.68 3.85 -1.13
CA ARG A 519 30.06 2.57 -1.75
C ARG A 519 31.57 2.30 -1.59
N PRO A 520 32.06 1.95 -0.40
CA PRO A 520 33.50 1.82 -0.15
C PRO A 520 34.20 0.65 -0.91
N ASN A 521 33.45 -0.26 -1.56
CA ASN A 521 34.00 -1.51 -2.12
C ASN A 521 33.87 -1.68 -3.65
N LEU A 522 33.94 -0.58 -4.43
CA LEU A 522 34.08 -0.65 -5.89
C LEU A 522 35.45 -0.10 -6.31
N ILE A 523 36.53 -0.83 -5.99
CA ILE A 523 37.84 -0.77 -6.65
C ILE A 523 38.28 -2.21 -6.94
#